data_AF-A0A0M3JDL6-F1
#
_entry.id   AF-A0A0M3JDL6-F1
#
_cell.length_a   1.000
_cell.length_b   1.000
_cell.length_c   1.000
_cell.angle_alpha   90.00
_cell.angle_beta   90.00
_cell.angle_gamma   90.00
#
_symmetry.space_group_name_H-M   'P 1'
#
loop_
_entity.id
_entity.type
_entity.pdbx_description
1 polymer ?
#
loop_
_entity_poly.entity_id
_entity_poly.type
_entity_poly.pdbx_seq_one_letter_code
_entity_poly.pdbx_strand_id
1 'polypeptide(L)'
;LAASNCRHQLGKDNARALYLCAMVFAKDETTIKDAQKLLEKAISISPHLLDAVFLLVELYDRTQNYEKAITLLKKQAETTVNSRLHRLLGDFLSKTNRPLDAHHQYRLRL
;
A
#
# COMPACT_ATOMS: atom_id res chain seq x y z
N LEU A 1 -13.17 13.08 -19.62
CA LEU A 1 -14.49 12.40 -19.70
C LEU A 1 -14.43 10.87 -19.55
N ALA A 2 -13.28 10.20 -19.71
CA ALA A 2 -13.18 8.74 -19.56
C ALA A 2 -13.17 8.22 -18.09
N ALA A 3 -12.78 9.03 -17.10
CA ALA A 3 -12.68 8.58 -15.72
C ALA A 3 -14.03 8.48 -14.98
N SER A 4 -15.08 9.15 -15.48
CA SER A 4 -16.38 9.24 -14.82
C SER A 4 -17.29 8.03 -15.10
N ASN A 5 -17.10 7.36 -16.25
CA ASN A 5 -17.93 6.23 -16.67
C ASN A 5 -17.56 4.88 -16.02
N CYS A 6 -16.37 4.76 -15.43
CA CYS A 6 -15.96 3.53 -14.75
C CYS A 6 -16.74 3.29 -13.44
N ARG A 7 -17.46 4.30 -12.92
CA ARG A 7 -18.20 4.22 -11.65
C ARG A 7 -19.56 3.53 -11.75
N HIS A 8 -20.13 3.37 -12.96
CA HIS A 8 -21.53 2.94 -13.10
C HIS A 8 -21.72 1.45 -13.43
N GLN A 9 -20.68 0.73 -13.87
CA GLN A 9 -20.81 -0.67 -14.34
C GLN A 9 -20.03 -1.73 -13.54
N LEU A 10 -19.07 -1.35 -12.71
CA LEU A 10 -18.31 -2.30 -11.90
C LEU A 10 -18.76 -2.19 -10.45
N GLY A 11 -19.37 -3.28 -9.97
CA GLY A 11 -19.98 -3.40 -8.65
C GLY A 11 -19.22 -2.62 -7.58
N LYS A 12 -19.99 -1.79 -6.87
CA LYS A 12 -19.62 -0.80 -5.85
C LYS A 12 -18.68 -1.31 -4.72
N ASP A 13 -18.32 -2.59 -4.75
CA ASP A 13 -17.57 -3.32 -3.73
C ASP A 13 -16.39 -4.15 -4.28
N ASN A 14 -15.95 -3.92 -5.53
CA ASN A 14 -14.83 -4.68 -6.07
C ASN A 14 -13.49 -3.99 -5.74
N ALA A 15 -12.74 -4.52 -4.78
CA ALA A 15 -11.37 -4.09 -4.44
C ALA A 15 -10.47 -3.99 -5.67
N ARG A 16 -10.69 -4.87 -6.68
CA ARG A 16 -9.94 -4.88 -7.94
C ARG A 16 -10.24 -3.67 -8.83
N ALA A 17 -11.47 -3.17 -8.83
CA ALA A 17 -11.84 -1.98 -9.58
C ALA A 17 -11.23 -0.71 -8.95
N LEU A 18 -11.22 -0.63 -7.61
CA LEU A 18 -10.56 0.44 -6.87
C LEU A 18 -9.04 0.45 -7.13
N TYR A 19 -8.41 -0.73 -7.16
CA TYR A 19 -7.02 -0.90 -7.55
C TYR A 19 -6.73 -0.37 -8.96
N LEU A 20 -7.53 -0.76 -9.96
CA LEU A 20 -7.35 -0.28 -11.34
C LEU A 20 -7.52 1.23 -11.46
N CYS A 21 -8.50 1.82 -10.76
CA CYS A 21 -8.65 3.26 -10.69
C CYS A 21 -7.41 3.92 -10.07
N ALA A 22 -6.94 3.41 -8.93
CA ALA A 22 -5.76 3.94 -8.27
C ALA A 22 -4.49 3.84 -9.13
N MET A 23 -4.34 2.80 -9.96
CA MET A 23 -3.24 2.70 -10.93
C MET A 23 -3.26 3.82 -11.96
N VAL A 24 -4.45 4.22 -12.43
CA VAL A 24 -4.58 5.34 -13.37
C VAL A 24 -4.25 6.65 -12.68
N PHE A 25 -4.79 6.90 -11.48
CA PHE A 25 -4.48 8.09 -10.68
C PHE A 25 -3.01 8.14 -10.24
N ALA A 26 -2.35 7.00 -10.05
CA ALA A 26 -0.93 6.94 -9.72
C ALA A 26 0.00 7.48 -10.83
N LYS A 27 -0.52 7.66 -12.06
CA LYS A 27 0.24 8.28 -13.15
C LYS A 27 0.30 9.80 -13.05
N ASP A 28 -0.69 10.41 -12.41
CA ASP A 28 -0.80 11.86 -12.26
C ASP A 28 -0.35 12.28 -10.86
N GLU A 29 0.71 13.10 -10.77
CA GLU A 29 1.30 13.54 -9.49
C GLU A 29 0.29 14.25 -8.58
N THR A 30 -0.63 15.01 -9.18
CA THR A 30 -1.69 15.73 -8.46
C THR A 30 -2.72 14.79 -7.83
N THR A 31 -2.91 13.58 -8.37
CA THR A 31 -3.92 12.63 -7.88
C THR A 31 -3.34 11.47 -7.07
N ILE A 32 -2.03 11.47 -6.81
CA ILE A 32 -1.37 10.46 -5.96
C ILE A 32 -2.07 10.32 -4.59
N LYS A 33 -2.48 11.43 -3.98
CA LYS A 33 -3.18 11.42 -2.68
C LYS A 33 -4.55 10.73 -2.76
N ASP A 34 -5.27 10.89 -3.86
CA ASP A 34 -6.55 10.20 -4.09
C ASP A 34 -6.33 8.72 -4.42
N ALA A 35 -5.28 8.39 -5.17
CA ALA A 35 -4.86 7.00 -5.41
C ALA A 35 -4.58 6.25 -4.10
N GLN A 36 -3.88 6.89 -3.15
CA GLN A 36 -3.63 6.34 -1.82
C GLN A 36 -4.94 6.01 -1.09
N LYS A 37 -5.89 6.94 -1.03
CA LYS A 37 -7.20 6.72 -0.39
C LYS A 37 -8.01 5.61 -1.05
N LEU A 38 -7.95 5.50 -2.38
CA LEU A 38 -8.64 4.43 -3.13
C LEU A 38 -8.04 3.06 -2.80
N LEU A 39 -6.72 2.97 -2.65
CA LEU A 39 -6.04 1.73 -2.27
C LEU A 39 -6.30 1.34 -0.82
N GLU A 40 -6.33 2.29 0.11
CA GLU A 40 -6.70 2.03 1.50
C GLU A 40 -8.12 1.44 1.61
N LYS A 41 -9.06 1.96 0.81
CA LYS A 41 -10.40 1.38 0.68
C LYS A 41 -10.37 -0.02 0.06
N ALA A 42 -9.59 -0.23 -1.00
CA ALA A 42 -9.44 -1.53 -1.63
C ALA A 42 -8.92 -2.60 -0.65
N ILE A 43 -7.92 -2.25 0.16
CA ILE A 43 -7.34 -3.12 1.19
C ILE A 43 -8.34 -3.38 2.32
N SER A 44 -9.18 -2.39 2.66
CA SER A 44 -10.24 -2.56 3.67
C SER A 44 -11.33 -3.53 3.22
N ILE A 45 -11.66 -3.53 1.92
CA ILE A 45 -12.65 -4.44 1.33
C ILE A 45 -12.05 -5.84 1.15
N SER A 46 -10.81 -5.92 0.65
CA SER A 46 -10.11 -7.17 0.44
C SER A 46 -8.69 -7.07 1.00
N PRO A 47 -8.48 -7.46 2.27
CA PRO A 47 -7.15 -7.45 2.88
C PRO A 47 -6.19 -8.45 2.23
N HIS A 48 -6.72 -9.42 1.47
CA HIS A 48 -5.95 -10.42 0.74
C HIS A 48 -5.38 -9.89 -0.59
N LEU A 49 -5.77 -8.68 -1.02
CA LEU A 49 -5.29 -8.07 -2.26
C LEU A 49 -3.90 -7.45 -2.07
N LEU A 50 -2.88 -8.30 -2.13
CA LEU A 50 -1.48 -7.88 -1.98
C LEU A 50 -1.03 -6.90 -3.08
N ASP A 51 -1.60 -6.98 -4.28
CA ASP A 51 -1.29 -6.05 -5.38
C ASP A 51 -1.64 -4.60 -5.02
N ALA A 52 -2.74 -4.37 -4.29
CA ALA A 52 -3.10 -3.05 -3.81
C ALA A 52 -2.14 -2.54 -2.73
N VAL A 53 -1.66 -3.44 -1.87
CA VAL A 53 -0.62 -3.12 -0.87
C VAL A 53 0.67 -2.71 -1.56
N PHE A 54 1.14 -3.46 -2.55
CA PHE A 54 2.37 -3.16 -3.27
C PHE A 54 2.29 -1.82 -4.01
N LEU A 55 1.16 -1.52 -4.66
CA LEU A 55 0.98 -0.24 -5.34
C LEU A 55 0.93 0.92 -4.34
N LEU A 56 0.31 0.73 -3.18
CA LEU A 56 0.25 1.75 -2.13
C LEU A 56 1.65 2.04 -1.56
N VAL A 57 2.45 0.99 -1.37
CA VAL A 57 3.86 1.10 -0.95
C VAL A 57 4.71 1.82 -2.00
N GLU A 58 4.53 1.52 -3.29
CA GLU A 58 5.22 2.24 -4.37
C GLU A 58 4.83 3.72 -4.41
N LEU A 59 3.56 4.05 -4.22
CA LEU A 59 3.09 5.43 -4.11
C LEU A 59 3.68 6.14 -2.88
N TYR A 60 3.86 5.43 -1.77
CA TYR A 60 4.55 5.97 -0.60
C TYR A 60 6.05 6.19 -0.85
N ASP A 61 6.72 5.30 -1.59
CA ASP A 61 8.11 5.49 -2.03
C ASP A 61 8.26 6.77 -2.88
N ARG A 62 7.39 6.94 -3.88
CA ARG A 62 7.38 8.12 -4.75
C ARG A 62 7.13 9.43 -4.00
N THR A 63 6.33 9.36 -2.95
CA THR A 63 6.04 10.53 -2.09
C THR A 63 6.99 10.65 -0.89
N GLN A 64 8.05 9.84 -0.85
CA GLN A 64 9.04 9.78 0.23
C GLN A 64 8.45 9.53 1.62
N ASN A 65 7.25 8.96 1.69
CA ASN A 65 6.52 8.64 2.92
C ASN A 65 6.88 7.22 3.42
N TYR A 66 8.16 6.98 3.64
CA TYR A 66 8.67 5.64 3.98
C TYR A 66 8.09 5.08 5.30
N GLU A 67 7.82 5.93 6.30
CA GLU A 67 7.26 5.50 7.58
C GLU A 67 5.86 4.85 7.44
N LYS A 68 5.02 5.42 6.57
CA LYS A 68 3.69 4.87 6.27
C LYS A 68 3.79 3.56 5.49
N ALA A 69 4.71 3.48 4.54
CA ALA A 69 4.99 2.25 3.79
C ALA A 69 5.40 1.11 4.74
N ILE A 70 6.33 1.37 5.67
CA ILE A 70 6.83 0.41 6.66
C ILE A 70 5.71 -0.05 7.58
N THR A 71 4.88 0.86 8.07
CA THR A 71 3.75 0.53 8.97
C THR A 71 2.72 -0.35 8.27
N LEU A 72 2.38 -0.03 7.02
CA LEU A 72 1.47 -0.83 6.20
C LEU A 72 2.04 -2.23 5.92
N LEU A 73 3.30 -2.32 5.51
CA LEU A 73 4.00 -3.58 5.24
C LEU A 73 4.08 -4.46 6.49
N LYS A 74 4.36 -3.88 7.67
CA LYS A 74 4.35 -4.61 8.95
C LYS A 74 2.98 -5.20 9.25
N LYS A 75 1.93 -4.38 9.20
CA LYS A 75 0.55 -4.84 9.45
C LYS A 75 0.15 -5.97 8.51
N GLN A 76 0.56 -5.90 7.24
CA GLN A 76 0.27 -6.95 6.26
C GLN A 76 1.15 -8.19 6.42
N ALA A 77 2.38 -8.05 6.88
CA ALA A 77 3.25 -9.18 7.19
C ALA A 77 2.77 -9.97 8.43
N GLU A 78 2.05 -9.32 9.35
CA GLU A 78 1.42 -10.00 10.50
C GLU A 78 0.24 -10.90 10.11
N THR A 79 -0.54 -10.49 9.11
CA THR A 79 -1.71 -11.24 8.64
C THR A 79 -1.35 -12.23 7.54
N THR A 80 -0.37 -11.88 6.71
CA THR A 80 0.00 -12.63 5.51
C THR A 80 1.50 -12.85 5.47
N VAL A 81 1.90 -14.10 5.65
CA VAL A 81 3.31 -14.50 5.51
C VAL A 81 3.66 -14.52 4.02
N ASN A 82 4.29 -13.46 3.53
CA ASN A 82 4.74 -13.35 2.14
C ASN A 82 6.19 -12.88 2.09
N SER A 83 7.06 -13.69 1.48
CA SER A 83 8.49 -13.40 1.34
C SER A 83 8.76 -12.07 0.62
N ARG A 84 7.89 -11.67 -0.31
CA ARG A 84 8.00 -10.38 -1.03
C ARG A 84 7.71 -9.19 -0.11
N LEU A 85 6.72 -9.29 0.78
CA LEU A 85 6.42 -8.24 1.77
C LEU A 85 7.60 -8.05 2.73
N HIS A 86 8.17 -9.13 3.25
CA HIS A 86 9.35 -9.07 4.12
C HIS A 86 10.57 -8.47 3.41
N ARG A 87 10.79 -8.84 2.14
CA ARG A 87 11.88 -8.26 1.34
C ARG A 87 11.71 -6.76 1.14
N LEU A 88 10.50 -6.32 0.76
CA LEU A 88 10.20 -4.89 0.61
C LEU A 88 10.36 -4.17 1.96
N LEU A 89 9.87 -4.74 3.05
CA LEU A 89 10.03 -4.16 4.38
C LEU A 89 11.51 -3.95 4.74
N GLY A 90 12.37 -4.94 4.48
CA GLY A 90 13.81 -4.82 4.68
C GLY A 90 14.48 -3.74 3.83
N ASP A 91 14.06 -3.61 2.57
CA ASP A 91 14.54 -2.56 1.65
C ASP A 91 14.17 -1.17 2.16
N PHE A 92 12.91 -0.95 2.52
CA PHE A 92 12.43 0.32 3.06
C PHE A 92 13.03 0.66 4.43
N LEU A 93 13.25 -0.32 5.31
CA LEU A 93 13.95 -0.12 6.59
C LEU A 93 15.41 0.28 6.39
N SER A 94 16.07 -0.31 5.38
CA SER A 94 17.44 0.06 5.02
C SER A 94 17.50 1.48 4.45
N LYS A 95 16.55 1.84 3.56
CA LYS A 95 16.42 3.19 3.00
C LYS A 95 16.15 4.26 4.07
N THR A 96 15.43 3.93 5.13
CA THR A 96 15.11 4.89 6.21
C THR A 96 16.24 5.09 7.22
N ASN A 97 17.34 4.32 7.12
CA ASN A 97 18.55 4.45 7.94
C ASN A 97 18.26 4.66 9.45
N ARG A 98 17.21 4.01 9.96
CA ARG A 98 16.93 3.88 11.40
C ARG A 98 17.22 2.45 11.85
N PRO A 99 18.51 2.08 12.04
CA PRO A 99 18.87 0.80 12.64
C PRO A 99 18.38 0.65 14.10
N LEU A 100 17.91 1.74 14.73
CA LEU A 100 17.54 1.78 16.15
C LEU A 100 16.13 1.23 16.45
N ASP A 101 15.18 1.34 15.53
CA ASP A 101 13.79 0.93 15.78
C ASP A 101 13.50 -0.54 15.43
N ALA A 102 14.26 -1.11 14.50
CA ALA A 102 14.11 -2.51 14.11
C ALA A 102 14.36 -3.47 15.29
N HIS A 103 15.34 -3.17 16.15
CA HIS A 103 15.64 -3.99 17.33
C HIS A 103 14.65 -3.78 18.48
N HIS A 104 14.02 -2.62 18.61
CA HIS A 104 13.11 -2.35 19.73
C HIS A 104 11.74 -3.03 19.55
N GLN A 105 11.18 -3.03 18.33
CA GLN A 105 9.86 -3.61 18.09
C GLN A 105 9.84 -5.15 18.04
N TYR A 106 10.96 -5.81 17.77
CA TYR A 106 11.05 -7.27 17.90
C TYR A 106 11.05 -7.75 19.37
N ARG A 107 11.40 -6.88 20.33
CA ARG A 107 11.44 -7.22 21.76
C ARG A 107 10.10 -7.14 22.50
N LEU A 108 9.06 -6.60 21.86
CA LEU A 108 7.70 -6.51 22.44
C LEU A 108 6.77 -7.63 21.95
N ARG A 109 7.29 -8.62 21.23
CA ARG A 109 6.55 -9.80 20.80
C ARG A 109 7.27 -11.11 21.14
N LEU A 110 7.62 -11.22 22.41
CA LEU A 110 7.82 -12.45 23.18
C LEU A 110 7.00 -12.29 24.47
#